data_AF-B1YG18-F1
#
_entry.id   AF-B1YG18-F1
#
_cell.length_a   1.000
_cell.length_b   1.000
_cell.length_c   1.000
_cell.angle_alpha   90.00
_cell.angle_beta   90.00
_cell.angle_gamma   90.00
#
_symmetry.space_group_name_H-M   'P 1'
#
loop_
_entity.id
_entity.type
_entity.pdbx_description
1 polymer ?
#
loop_
_entity_poly.entity_id
_entity_poly.type
_entity_poly.pdbx_seq_one_letter_code
_entity_poly.pdbx_strand_id
1 'polypeptide(L)'
;MLTLTLINASSVILSDTALRLVLFGELLVLVLLYWAFARFSKRSLWIGGLLLVIGFAALIPGYLYVQNSNPQDAVIDVAILLYFPLELIALVLALLSLRKRPVRKAAK
;
A
#
# COMPACT_ATOMS: atom_id res chain seq x y z
N MET A 1 27.40 24.43 8.18
CA MET A 1 26.79 23.33 8.95
C MET A 1 25.27 23.32 8.90
N LEU A 2 24.58 24.47 8.97
CA LEU A 2 23.12 24.57 8.80
C LEU A 2 22.58 24.02 7.47
N THR A 3 23.31 24.23 6.37
CA THR A 3 22.94 23.72 5.04
C THR A 3 22.96 22.19 4.96
N LEU A 4 23.92 21.53 5.62
CA LEU A 4 24.02 20.07 5.62
C LEU A 4 22.91 19.43 6.47
N THR A 5 22.54 20.04 7.60
CA THR A 5 21.40 19.58 8.42
C THR A 5 20.06 19.79 7.73
N LEU A 6 19.87 20.89 7.01
CA LEU A 6 18.65 21.13 6.21
C LEU A 6 18.50 20.13 5.05
N ILE A 7 19.60 19.79 4.36
CA ILE A 7 19.60 18.78 3.30
C ILE A 7 19.36 17.36 3.86
N ASN A 8 19.91 17.05 5.02
CA ASN A 8 19.76 15.72 5.63
C ASN A 8 18.38 15.52 6.31
N ALA A 9 17.80 16.59 6.87
CA ALA A 9 16.43 16.54 7.39
C ALA A 9 15.40 16.40 6.27
N SER A 10 15.59 17.13 5.16
CA SER A 10 14.71 17.01 3.99
C SER A 10 14.82 15.65 3.33
N SER A 11 16.01 15.05 3.20
CA SER A 11 16.17 13.70 2.62
C SER A 11 15.54 12.59 3.46
N VAL A 12 15.60 12.67 4.80
CA VAL A 12 14.99 11.69 5.71
C VAL A 12 13.46 11.84 5.76
N ILE A 13 12.93 13.06 5.78
CA ILE A 13 11.47 13.30 5.74
C ILE A 13 10.88 12.91 4.37
N LEU A 14 11.61 13.18 3.29
CA LEU A 14 11.24 12.74 1.94
C LEU A 14 11.32 11.22 1.80
N SER A 15 12.29 10.54 2.44
CA SER A 15 12.42 9.08 2.34
C SER A 15 11.26 8.34 2.99
N ASP A 16 10.81 8.78 4.18
CA ASP A 16 9.68 8.13 4.87
C ASP A 16 8.34 8.39 4.16
N THR A 17 8.14 9.60 3.65
CA THR A 17 6.93 9.92 2.88
C THR A 17 6.91 9.18 1.54
N ALA A 18 8.05 9.10 0.85
CA ALA A 18 8.18 8.35 -0.38
C ALA A 18 7.93 6.86 -0.16
N LEU A 19 8.46 6.27 0.92
CA LEU A 19 8.24 4.86 1.25
C LEU A 19 6.76 4.54 1.43
N ARG A 20 6.01 5.39 2.14
CA ARG A 20 4.56 5.22 2.32
C ARG A 20 3.78 5.29 1.02
N LEU A 21 4.17 6.19 0.11
CA LEU A 21 3.58 6.27 -1.23
C LEU A 21 3.90 5.03 -2.07
N VAL A 22 5.12 4.48 -1.94
CA VAL A 22 5.49 3.22 -2.60
C VAL A 22 4.63 2.07 -2.09
N LEU A 23 4.48 1.91 -0.77
CA LEU A 23 3.63 0.86 -0.18
C LEU A 23 2.16 1.00 -0.62
N PHE A 24 1.63 2.23 -0.64
CA PHE A 24 0.29 2.46 -1.18
C PHE A 24 0.20 2.11 -2.68
N GLY A 25 1.23 2.43 -3.46
CA GLY A 25 1.33 2.06 -4.86
C GLY A 25 1.36 0.54 -5.07
N GLU A 26 2.11 -0.19 -4.25
CA GLU A 26 2.16 -1.66 -4.27
C GLU A 26 0.80 -2.27 -3.94
N LEU A 27 0.14 -1.79 -2.88
CA LEU A 27 -1.23 -2.18 -2.56
C LEU A 27 -2.19 -1.93 -3.73
N LEU A 28 -2.08 -0.77 -4.39
CA LEU A 28 -2.89 -0.43 -5.55
C LEU A 28 -2.69 -1.43 -6.70
N VAL A 29 -1.44 -1.77 -7.01
CA VAL A 29 -1.12 -2.77 -8.04
C VAL A 29 -1.70 -4.14 -7.68
N LEU A 30 -1.57 -4.57 -6.42
CA LEU A 30 -2.14 -5.85 -5.96
C LEU A 30 -3.66 -5.88 -6.05
N VAL A 31 -4.34 -4.79 -5.69
CA VAL A 31 -5.80 -4.68 -5.82
C VAL A 31 -6.22 -4.70 -7.29
N LEU A 32 -5.49 -4.02 -8.19
CA LEU A 32 -5.75 -4.08 -9.63
C LEU A 32 -5.59 -5.50 -10.17
N LEU A 33 -4.56 -6.23 -9.75
CA LEU A 33 -4.37 -7.64 -10.10
C LEU A 33 -5.52 -8.51 -9.59
N TYR A 34 -5.94 -8.30 -8.34
CA TYR A 34 -7.10 -8.98 -7.77
C TYR A 34 -8.37 -8.70 -8.59
N TRP A 35 -8.67 -7.45 -8.93
CA TRP A 35 -9.81 -7.09 -9.76
C TRP A 35 -9.74 -7.71 -11.15
N ALA A 36 -8.57 -7.68 -11.80
CA ALA A 36 -8.36 -8.29 -13.11
C ALA A 36 -8.62 -9.80 -13.07
N PHE A 37 -8.09 -10.51 -12.07
CA PHE A 37 -8.30 -11.95 -11.91
C PHE A 37 -9.75 -12.30 -11.52
N ALA A 38 -10.40 -11.44 -10.74
CA ALA A 38 -11.81 -11.58 -10.36
C ALA A 38 -12.81 -11.03 -11.42
N ARG A 39 -12.32 -10.55 -12.58
CA ARG A 39 -13.11 -9.95 -13.67
C ARG A 39 -14.02 -8.81 -13.22
N PHE A 40 -13.53 -7.96 -12.32
CA PHE A 40 -14.28 -6.79 -11.83
C PHE A 40 -15.68 -7.15 -11.30
N SER A 41 -15.83 -8.32 -10.66
CA SER A 41 -17.09 -8.71 -10.02
C SER A 41 -17.49 -7.66 -8.97
N LYS A 42 -18.80 -7.47 -8.74
CA LYS A 42 -19.30 -6.54 -7.71
C LYS A 42 -18.64 -6.78 -6.35
N ARG A 43 -18.50 -8.06 -5.96
CA ARG A 43 -17.86 -8.43 -4.69
C ARG A 43 -16.38 -8.07 -4.64
N SER A 44 -15.63 -8.29 -5.72
CA SER A 44 -14.20 -7.92 -5.77
C SER A 44 -13.99 -6.42 -5.77
N LEU A 45 -14.87 -5.66 -6.44
CA LEU A 45 -14.85 -4.19 -6.41
C LEU A 45 -15.04 -3.66 -4.99
N TRP A 46 -16.01 -4.19 -4.25
CA TRP A 46 -16.22 -3.81 -2.84
C TRP A 46 -15.03 -4.16 -1.97
N ILE A 47 -14.51 -5.40 -2.05
CA ILE A 47 -13.39 -5.84 -1.21
C ILE A 47 -12.11 -5.05 -1.55
N GLY A 48 -11.77 -4.92 -2.83
CA GLY A 48 -10.60 -4.16 -3.26
C GLY A 48 -10.73 -2.67 -2.95
N GLY A 49 -11.93 -2.09 -3.12
CA GLY A 49 -12.21 -0.70 -2.75
C GLY A 49 -12.01 -0.47 -1.26
N LEU A 50 -12.48 -1.39 -0.41
CA LEU A 50 -12.27 -1.32 1.03
C LEU A 50 -10.78 -1.38 1.39
N LEU A 51 -10.01 -2.27 0.75
CA LEU A 51 -8.55 -2.33 0.94
C LEU A 51 -7.87 -1.01 0.58
N LEU A 52 -8.26 -0.38 -0.53
CA LEU A 52 -7.71 0.92 -0.94
C LEU A 52 -8.11 2.05 0.02
N VAL A 53 -9.35 2.07 0.51
CA VAL A 53 -9.82 3.08 1.48
C VAL A 53 -9.06 2.96 2.79
N ILE A 54 -8.89 1.74 3.31
CA ILE A 54 -8.12 1.49 4.53
C ILE A 54 -6.65 1.85 4.30
N GLY A 55 -6.07 1.44 3.16
CA GLY A 55 -4.71 1.78 2.77
C GLY A 55 -4.51 3.29 2.63
N PHE A 56 -5.49 4.04 2.12
CA PHE A 56 -5.41 5.50 2.03
C PHE A 56 -5.52 6.14 3.42
N ALA A 57 -6.42 5.65 4.27
CA ALA A 57 -6.55 6.11 5.65
C ALA A 57 -5.27 5.86 6.47
N ALA A 58 -4.53 4.79 6.16
CA ALA A 58 -3.23 4.47 6.76
C ALA A 58 -2.16 5.54 6.52
N LEU A 59 -2.28 6.36 5.47
CA LEU A 59 -1.37 7.47 5.20
C LEU A 59 -1.57 8.64 6.17
N ILE A 60 -2.77 8.78 6.75
CA ILE A 60 -3.15 9.95 7.56
C ILE A 60 -2.29 10.08 8.82
N PRO A 61 -2.12 9.03 9.67
CA PRO A 61 -1.27 9.13 10.86
C PRO A 61 0.16 9.51 10.51
N GLY A 62 0.69 8.92 9.45
CA GLY A 62 2.04 9.23 8.98
C GLY A 62 2.19 10.68 8.52
N TYR A 63 1.23 11.20 7.76
CA TYR A 63 1.22 12.59 7.31
C TYR A 63 1.12 13.57 8.48
N LEU A 64 0.19 13.33 9.42
CA LEU A 64 0.03 14.14 10.63
C LEU A 64 1.27 14.12 11.52
N TYR A 65 1.95 12.97 11.59
CA TYR A 65 3.17 12.82 12.38
C TYR A 65 4.31 13.68 11.84
N VAL A 66 4.53 13.68 10.51
CA VAL A 66 5.55 14.51 9.84
C VAL A 66 5.31 16.01 10.06
N GLN A 67 4.06 16.44 10.20
CA GLN A 67 3.75 17.85 10.44
C GLN A 67 3.96 18.31 11.89
N ASN A 68 3.78 17.41 12.87
CA ASN A 68 3.68 17.79 14.28
C ASN A 68 4.87 17.36 15.14
N SER A 69 5.76 16.50 14.65
CA SER A 69 6.79 15.86 15.47
C SER A 69 8.18 15.99 14.86
N ASN A 70 9.22 16.00 15.71
CA ASN A 70 10.60 15.88 15.26
C ASN A 70 10.77 14.47 14.65
N PRO A 71 11.20 14.32 13.39
CA PRO A 71 11.18 13.03 12.67
C PRO A 71 12.06 11.94 13.31
N GLN A 72 12.91 12.30 14.27
CA GLN A 72 13.78 11.36 15.00
C GLN A 72 13.07 10.59 16.11
N ASP A 73 11.88 11.02 16.56
CA ASP A 73 11.16 10.42 17.69
C ASP A 73 10.16 9.32 17.26
N ALA A 74 10.16 8.92 15.99
CA ALA A 74 9.20 7.96 15.44
C ALA A 74 9.69 6.52 15.65
N VAL A 75 9.39 5.94 16.82
CA VAL A 75 9.90 4.62 17.19
C VAL A 75 9.26 3.47 16.37
N ILE A 76 8.03 3.64 15.84
CA ILE A 76 7.38 2.67 14.94
C ILE A 76 6.44 3.42 13.99
N ASP A 77 6.66 3.30 12.69
CA ASP A 77 5.74 3.83 11.68
C ASP A 77 4.51 2.92 11.58
N VAL A 78 3.46 3.28 12.33
CA VAL A 78 2.18 2.57 12.37
C VAL A 78 1.58 2.41 10.98
N ALA A 79 1.86 3.33 10.05
CA ALA A 79 1.42 3.21 8.66
C ALA A 79 2.07 2.01 7.98
N ILE A 80 3.39 1.86 8.10
CA ILE A 80 4.15 0.74 7.53
C ILE A 80 3.65 -0.59 8.09
N LEU A 81 3.40 -0.66 9.40
CA LEU A 81 2.91 -1.87 10.05
C LEU A 81 1.53 -2.31 9.53
N LEU A 82 0.69 -1.37 9.08
CA LEU A 82 -0.63 -1.65 8.53
C LEU A 82 -0.59 -2.05 7.05
N TYR A 83 0.38 -1.58 6.28
CA TYR A 83 0.53 -1.95 4.86
C TYR A 83 0.87 -3.42 4.67
N PHE A 84 1.77 -3.97 5.48
CA PHE A 84 2.15 -5.39 5.40
C PHE A 84 0.95 -6.36 5.40
N PRO A 85 0.01 -6.32 6.36
CA PRO A 85 -1.16 -7.19 6.33
C PRO A 85 -2.12 -6.86 5.19
N LEU A 86 -2.28 -5.58 4.81
CA LEU A 86 -3.14 -5.18 3.69
C LEU A 86 -2.66 -5.76 2.35
N GLU A 87 -1.36 -5.65 2.07
CA GLU A 87 -0.73 -6.19 0.88
C GLU A 87 -0.78 -7.71 0.86
N LEU A 88 -0.51 -8.37 2.00
CA LEU A 88 -0.64 -9.82 2.11
C LEU A 88 -2.07 -10.29 1.79
N ILE A 89 -3.09 -9.60 2.33
CA ILE A 89 -4.49 -9.91 2.03
C ILE A 89 -4.78 -9.71 0.54
N ALA A 90 -4.35 -8.59 -0.05
CA ALA A 90 -4.55 -8.29 -1.47
C ALA A 90 -3.89 -9.36 -2.36
N LEU A 91 -2.66 -9.76 -2.03
CA LEU A 91 -1.92 -10.82 -2.72
C LEU A 91 -2.64 -12.17 -2.64
N VAL A 92 -3.07 -12.59 -1.45
CA VAL A 92 -3.80 -13.85 -1.24
C VAL A 92 -5.09 -13.85 -2.06
N LEU A 93 -5.85 -12.75 -2.04
CA LEU A 93 -7.08 -12.62 -2.82
C LEU A 93 -6.83 -12.68 -4.33
N ALA A 94 -5.75 -12.05 -4.81
CA ALA A 94 -5.33 -12.14 -6.20
C ALA A 94 -5.02 -13.59 -6.59
N LEU A 95 -4.21 -14.30 -5.79
CA LEU A 95 -3.85 -15.70 -6.02
C LEU A 95 -5.06 -16.64 -6.01
N LEU A 96 -5.98 -16.47 -5.06
CA LEU A 96 -7.21 -17.26 -4.99
C LEU A 96 -8.11 -17.03 -6.20
N SER A 97 -8.19 -15.79 -6.68
CA SER A 97 -8.97 -15.43 -7.87
C SER A 97 -8.33 -15.99 -9.14
N LEU A 98 -7.01 -16.01 -9.19
CA LEU A 98 -6.24 -16.63 -10.26
C LEU A 98 -6.48 -18.14 -10.33
N ARG A 99 -6.48 -18.85 -9.19
CA ARG A 99 -6.71 -20.32 -9.16
C ARG A 99 -8.13 -20.71 -9.60
N LYS A 100 -9.12 -19.85 -9.41
CA LYS A 100 -10.50 -20.07 -9.89
C LYS A 100 -10.63 -19.91 -11.41
N ARG A 101 -9.56 -19.52 -12.11
CA ARG A 101 -9.53 -19.46 -13.57
C ARG A 101 -9.39 -20.90 -14.09
N PRO A 102 -10.41 -21.50 -14.71
CA PRO A 102 -10.18 -22.73 -15.44
C PRO A 102 -9.14 -22.40 -16.51
N VAL A 103 -7.99 -23.08 -16.46
CA VAL A 103 -7.03 -23.06 -17.56
C VAL A 103 -7.82 -23.55 -18.76
N ARG A 104 -8.29 -22.62 -19.60
CA ARG A 104 -8.96 -22.94 -20.85
C ARG A 104 -7.90 -23.66 -21.67
N LYS A 105 -7.87 -25.00 -21.57
CA LYS A 105 -7.07 -25.84 -22.46
C LYS A 105 -7.41 -25.34 -23.85
N ALA A 106 -6.41 -24.78 -24.53
CA ALA A 106 -6.54 -24.39 -25.91
C ALA A 106 -7.09 -25.61 -26.65
N ALA A 107 -8.34 -25.51 -27.09
CA ALA A 107 -8.96 -26.56 -27.88
C ALA A 107 -8.19 -26.62 -29.20
N LYS A 108 -7.79 -27.84 -29.55
CA LYS A 108 -7.09 -28.22 -30.78
C LYS A 108 -7.77 -27.66 -32.03
#